data_AF-A0A9E1UQZ9-F1
#
_entry.id   AF-A0A9E1UQZ9-F1
#
_cell.length_a   1.000
_cell.length_b   1.000
_cell.length_c   1.000
_cell.angle_alpha   90.00
_cell.angle_beta   90.00
_cell.angle_gamma   90.00
#
_symmetry.space_group_name_H-M   'P 1'
#
loop_
_entity.id
_entity.type
_entity.pdbx_description
1 polymer ?
#
loop_
_entity_poly.entity_id
_entity_poly.type
_entity_poly.pdbx_seq_one_letter_code
_entity_poly.pdbx_strand_id
1 'polypeptide(L)'
;ELDRLYQLNDDPRLRTSLERYYRWCALNTVVELDERTFIMDNLAHTRTSANGPRGDVGYYNHIATKLPAARAWATSFAMTKAERAQRTAAWLATPVTADAPFPPSQSAYNPFSPYMYFSPHGLHTITEEERLAAVRALPTVAKERFTHYVHSAWGDDHYLFARRSGVYATLHWGQPNHNQGKEVGLVWLPGFGTLLRSYNNRLDWAACTRVGKTSTFKQTIANPDIQRGEDTEPLTVTARYPNLAITKSWTVADGDFALRVAAPAGAVEQIPLYLAKDDALLLDGKPFVPGQPIIGSKRVLRVRRGHASAELAFDQPVEVTMQRVYGLARGAVHILRVRLPESGLAIHLRSVP
;
A
#
# COMPACT_ATOMS: atom_id res chain seq x y z
N GLU A 1 3.99 4.89 22.72
CA GLU A 1 4.20 4.70 24.17
C GLU A 1 5.29 3.67 24.47
N LEU A 2 5.27 2.48 23.86
CA LEU A 2 6.35 1.48 24.02
C LEU A 2 7.72 1.95 23.52
N ASP A 3 7.74 2.70 22.43
CA ASP A 3 8.92 3.38 21.87
C ASP A 3 9.53 4.40 22.84
N ARG A 4 8.69 5.21 23.50
CA ARG A 4 9.13 6.15 24.54
C ARG A 4 9.64 5.43 25.78
N LEU A 5 8.97 4.36 26.20
CA LEU A 5 9.43 3.56 27.33
C LEU A 5 10.80 2.94 27.04
N TYR A 6 10.99 2.38 25.84
CA TYR A 6 12.28 1.87 25.41
C TYR A 6 13.36 2.96 25.36
N GLN A 7 13.03 4.15 24.87
CA GLN A 7 13.94 5.29 24.87
C GLN A 7 14.43 5.66 26.28
N LEU A 8 13.60 5.47 27.31
CA LEU A 8 13.91 5.83 28.70
C LEU A 8 14.68 4.73 29.45
N ASN A 9 14.47 3.45 29.14
CA ASN A 9 14.97 2.35 29.96
C ASN A 9 15.83 1.30 29.23
N ASP A 10 15.96 1.41 27.90
CA ASP A 10 16.68 0.47 27.04
C ASP A 10 16.31 -1.02 27.28
N ASP A 11 15.07 -1.32 27.70
CA ASP A 11 14.63 -2.68 28.02
C ASP A 11 14.70 -3.59 26.77
N PRO A 12 15.46 -4.71 26.83
CA PRO A 12 15.65 -5.60 25.68
C PRO A 12 14.37 -6.28 25.19
N ARG A 13 13.35 -6.42 26.05
CA ARG A 13 12.04 -6.95 25.67
C ARG A 13 11.30 -5.98 24.75
N LEU A 14 11.37 -4.69 25.07
CA LEU A 14 10.78 -3.63 24.25
C LEU A 14 11.51 -3.51 22.91
N ARG A 15 12.85 -3.56 22.92
CA ARG A 15 13.66 -3.64 21.69
C ARG A 15 13.19 -4.78 20.79
N THR A 16 13.10 -5.99 21.32
CA THR A 16 12.68 -7.18 20.55
C THR A 16 11.28 -7.02 19.97
N SER A 17 10.35 -6.47 20.76
CA SER A 17 8.98 -6.19 20.31
C SER A 17 8.95 -5.17 19.17
N LEU A 18 9.69 -4.07 19.32
CA LEU A 18 9.79 -3.01 18.30
C LEU A 18 10.49 -3.51 17.03
N GLU A 19 11.54 -4.32 17.14
CA GLU A 19 12.20 -4.94 15.98
C GLU A 19 11.24 -5.85 15.21
N ARG A 20 10.42 -6.65 15.90
CA ARG A 20 9.37 -7.46 15.26
C ARG A 20 8.32 -6.59 14.57
N TYR A 21 7.92 -5.50 15.22
CA TYR A 21 6.99 -4.53 14.64
C TYR A 21 7.55 -3.89 13.36
N TYR A 22 8.80 -3.42 13.37
CA TYR A 22 9.40 -2.81 12.18
C TYR A 22 9.70 -3.83 11.08
N ARG A 23 10.00 -5.09 11.41
CA ARG A 23 10.05 -6.19 10.42
C ARG A 23 8.70 -6.40 9.76
N TRP A 24 7.60 -6.33 10.52
CA TRP A 24 6.26 -6.35 9.97
C TRP A 24 6.00 -5.16 9.05
N CYS A 25 6.33 -3.93 9.48
CA CYS A 25 6.20 -2.73 8.65
C CYS A 25 6.99 -2.84 7.34
N ALA A 26 8.18 -3.45 7.37
CA ALA A 26 9.03 -3.66 6.20
C ALA A 26 8.40 -4.59 5.14
N LEU A 27 7.43 -5.41 5.53
CA LEU A 27 6.62 -6.23 4.64
C LEU A 27 5.31 -5.51 4.29
N ASN A 28 4.63 -4.92 5.26
CA ASN A 28 3.31 -4.34 5.06
C ASN A 28 3.30 -2.94 4.41
N THR A 29 4.47 -2.36 4.14
CA THR A 29 4.62 -1.08 3.45
C THR A 29 5.55 -1.21 2.25
N VAL A 30 5.28 -0.42 1.22
CA VAL A 30 6.13 -0.27 0.04
C VAL A 30 6.50 1.19 -0.13
N VAL A 31 7.71 1.41 -0.65
CA VAL A 31 8.19 2.76 -0.95
C VAL A 31 7.84 3.12 -2.40
N GLU A 32 7.40 4.35 -2.63
CA GLU A 32 7.15 4.89 -3.96
C GLU A 32 8.43 5.42 -4.61
N LEU A 33 8.34 5.85 -5.88
CA LEU A 33 9.48 6.25 -6.70
C LEU A 33 10.24 7.48 -6.20
N ASP A 34 9.65 8.29 -5.32
CA ASP A 34 10.36 9.40 -4.67
C ASP A 34 11.21 8.96 -3.48
N GLU A 35 11.30 7.64 -3.27
CA GLU A 35 11.95 6.96 -2.15
C GLU A 35 11.46 7.44 -0.78
N ARG A 36 10.44 8.29 -0.67
CA ARG A 36 10.03 9.01 0.57
C ARG A 36 8.60 8.67 0.98
N THR A 37 7.72 8.55 0.01
CA THR A 37 6.31 8.22 0.22
C THR A 37 6.19 6.71 0.44
N PHE A 38 5.48 6.32 1.49
CA PHE A 38 5.16 4.92 1.75
C PHE A 38 3.67 4.66 1.56
N ILE A 39 3.36 3.60 0.82
CA ILE A 39 2.01 3.07 0.75
C ILE A 39 1.94 1.82 1.62
N MET A 40 1.01 1.86 2.56
CA MET A 40 0.72 0.73 3.42
C MET A 40 -0.43 -0.09 2.83
N ASP A 41 -0.27 -1.40 2.85
CA ASP A 41 -1.38 -2.32 2.70
C ASP A 41 -2.34 -2.13 3.85
N ASN A 42 -3.54 -1.63 3.54
CA ASN A 42 -4.53 -1.26 4.54
C ASN A 42 -5.59 -2.33 4.75
N LEU A 43 -5.72 -3.33 3.87
CA LEU A 43 -6.90 -4.21 3.83
C LEU A 43 -7.11 -5.01 5.12
N ALA A 44 -6.01 -5.49 5.70
CA ALA A 44 -6.03 -6.29 6.92
C ALA A 44 -5.78 -5.46 8.20
N HIS A 45 -5.85 -4.13 8.14
CA HIS A 45 -5.73 -3.29 9.34
C HIS A 45 -7.04 -3.17 10.11
N THR A 46 -6.96 -3.09 11.44
CA THR A 46 -8.12 -2.97 12.34
C THR A 46 -8.40 -1.55 12.80
N ARG A 47 -7.46 -0.61 12.65
CA ARG A 47 -7.51 0.72 13.32
C ARG A 47 -7.31 1.93 12.39
N THR A 48 -7.10 1.73 11.10
CA THR A 48 -6.70 2.82 10.20
C THR A 48 -7.89 3.47 9.49
N SER A 49 -8.03 4.77 9.67
CA SER A 49 -8.63 5.66 8.68
C SER A 49 -7.69 5.74 7.47
N ALA A 50 -8.20 6.07 6.29
CA ALA A 50 -7.38 6.17 5.09
C ALA A 50 -6.18 7.08 5.35
N ASN A 51 -4.98 6.60 5.02
CA ASN A 51 -3.77 7.44 5.05
C ASN A 51 -4.13 8.77 4.40
N GLY A 52 -3.87 9.88 5.12
CA GLY A 52 -4.29 11.19 4.69
C GLY A 52 -3.68 11.57 3.34
N PRO A 53 -4.09 12.72 2.75
CA PRO A 53 -3.57 13.22 1.47
C PRO A 53 -2.06 13.43 1.42
N ARG A 54 -1.35 13.32 2.55
CA ARG A 54 0.11 13.41 2.62
C ARG A 54 0.82 12.08 2.45
N GLY A 55 0.11 10.96 2.60
CA GLY A 55 0.72 9.64 2.53
C GLY A 55 1.62 9.34 3.72
N ASP A 56 1.51 10.12 4.80
CA ASP A 56 2.37 9.99 5.97
C ASP A 56 2.11 8.63 6.65
N VAL A 57 2.97 7.66 6.39
CA VAL A 57 3.25 6.54 7.30
C VAL A 57 4.52 6.92 8.07
N GLY A 58 4.46 8.06 8.76
CA GLY A 58 5.56 8.55 9.58
C GLY A 58 5.49 7.89 10.96
N TYR A 59 6.55 7.18 11.35
CA TYR A 59 6.72 6.72 12.72
C TYR A 59 7.53 7.74 13.53
N TYR A 60 7.50 7.64 14.85
CA TYR A 60 8.14 8.62 15.72
C TYR A 60 9.67 8.65 15.52
N ASN A 61 10.22 9.78 15.05
CA ASN A 61 11.64 9.93 14.67
C ASN A 61 12.67 9.57 15.74
N HIS A 62 12.30 9.63 17.03
CA HIS A 62 13.21 9.31 18.12
C HIS A 62 13.63 7.84 18.12
N ILE A 63 12.77 6.92 17.65
CA ILE A 63 13.10 5.49 17.69
C ILE A 63 14.14 5.11 16.63
N ALA A 64 14.25 5.88 15.54
CA ALA A 64 15.20 5.64 14.45
C ALA A 64 16.67 5.79 14.88
N THR A 65 16.95 6.55 15.93
CA THR A 65 18.30 6.67 16.49
C THR A 65 18.72 5.43 17.28
N LYS A 66 17.76 4.69 17.83
CA LYS A 66 18.01 3.47 18.63
C LYS A 66 17.85 2.19 17.82
N LEU A 67 16.91 2.16 16.88
CA LEU A 67 16.57 0.98 16.08
C LEU A 67 16.84 1.22 14.60
N PRO A 68 17.89 0.62 14.02
CA PRO A 68 18.19 0.70 12.59
C PRO A 68 17.00 0.30 11.71
N ALA A 69 16.22 -0.70 12.14
CA ALA A 69 15.04 -1.16 11.42
C ALA A 69 13.99 -0.04 11.21
N ALA A 70 13.90 0.93 12.12
CA ALA A 70 12.91 2.02 12.05
C ALA A 70 13.32 3.17 11.11
N ARG A 71 14.59 3.21 10.68
CA ARG A 71 15.18 4.37 9.98
C ARG A 71 14.50 4.69 8.66
N ALA A 72 14.00 3.69 7.93
CA ALA A 72 13.37 3.88 6.62
C ALA A 72 12.16 4.84 6.66
N TRP A 73 11.47 4.90 7.81
CA TRP A 73 10.26 5.69 8.03
C TRP A 73 10.49 6.98 8.83
N ALA A 74 11.74 7.38 9.05
CA ALA A 74 12.03 8.68 9.64
C ALA A 74 11.58 9.81 8.69
N THR A 75 10.92 10.80 9.26
CA THR A 75 10.36 11.99 8.58
C THR A 75 11.15 13.27 8.87
N SER A 76 12.10 13.22 9.81
CA SER A 76 13.06 14.28 10.10
C SER A 76 14.48 13.75 10.03
N PHE A 77 15.39 14.63 9.62
CA PHE A 77 16.80 14.32 9.46
C PHE A 77 17.67 15.26 10.28
N ALA A 78 18.85 14.79 10.68
CA ALA A 78 19.87 15.63 11.28
C ALA A 78 20.25 16.72 10.29
N MET A 79 20.09 17.98 10.71
CA MET A 79 20.49 19.14 9.92
C MET A 79 21.94 19.50 10.25
N THR A 80 22.70 19.83 9.21
CA THR A 80 23.98 20.52 9.35
C THR A 80 23.79 21.87 10.08
N LYS A 81 24.87 22.43 10.61
CA LYS A 81 24.84 23.75 11.26
C LYS A 81 24.36 24.85 10.30
N ALA A 82 24.72 24.76 9.02
CA ALA A 82 24.34 25.72 7.99
C ALA A 82 22.84 25.65 7.64
N GLU A 83 22.31 24.44 7.41
CA GLU A 83 20.87 24.25 7.14
C GLU A 83 20.01 24.70 8.32
N ARG A 84 20.48 24.43 9.54
CA ARG A 84 19.83 24.91 10.76
C ARG A 84 19.79 26.43 10.80
N ALA A 85 20.91 27.09 10.55
CA ALA A 85 20.99 28.54 10.51
C ALA A 85 20.06 29.13 9.43
N GLN A 86 20.01 28.51 8.24
CA GLN A 86 19.12 28.92 7.15
C GLN A 86 17.64 28.79 7.52
N ARG A 87 17.21 27.64 8.08
CA ARG A 87 15.81 27.45 8.50
C ARG A 87 15.42 28.37 9.64
N THR A 88 16.32 28.59 10.61
CA THR A 88 16.11 29.57 11.67
C THR A 88 15.95 30.97 11.09
N ALA A 89 16.82 31.38 10.15
CA ALA A 89 16.71 32.68 9.48
C ALA A 89 15.40 32.82 8.68
N ALA A 90 14.99 31.78 7.93
CA ALA A 90 13.74 31.78 7.19
C ALA A 90 12.50 31.88 8.11
N TRP A 91 12.53 31.17 9.24
CA TRP A 91 11.48 31.28 10.26
C TRP A 91 11.43 32.66 10.92
N LEU A 92 12.60 33.21 11.28
CA LEU A 92 12.70 34.56 11.85
C LEU A 92 12.25 35.65 10.86
N ALA A 93 12.42 35.43 9.55
CA ALA A 93 11.95 36.34 8.51
C ALA A 93 10.43 36.28 8.28
N THR A 94 9.77 35.19 8.68
CA THR A 94 8.31 35.03 8.59
C THR A 94 7.78 34.39 9.88
N PRO A 95 7.82 35.11 11.01
CA PRO A 95 7.36 34.56 12.27
C PRO A 95 5.87 34.28 12.19
N VAL A 96 5.44 33.08 12.61
CA VAL A 96 4.02 32.79 12.80
C VAL A 96 3.54 33.68 13.94
N THR A 97 2.71 34.68 13.63
CA THR A 97 2.12 35.55 14.64
C THR A 97 1.20 34.74 15.55
N ALA A 98 1.26 34.97 16.87
CA ALA A 98 0.51 34.21 17.88
C ALA A 98 -1.01 34.15 17.62
N ASP A 99 -1.55 35.14 16.90
CA ASP A 99 -2.98 35.29 16.64
C ASP A 99 -3.40 34.79 15.24
N ALA A 100 -2.47 34.30 14.42
CA ALA A 100 -2.84 33.69 13.16
C ALA A 100 -3.62 32.40 13.47
N PRO A 101 -4.85 32.22 12.95
CA PRO A 101 -5.56 30.97 13.10
C PRO A 101 -4.64 29.85 12.61
N PHE A 102 -4.47 28.81 13.44
CA PHE A 102 -3.67 27.65 13.07
C PHE A 102 -4.08 27.21 11.66
N PRO A 103 -3.19 27.31 10.65
CA PRO A 103 -3.55 26.92 9.31
C PRO A 103 -4.01 25.46 9.38
N PRO A 104 -5.18 25.10 8.83
CA PRO A 104 -5.78 23.79 8.98
C PRO A 104 -4.76 22.73 8.56
N SER A 105 -4.13 22.12 9.56
CA SER A 105 -2.88 21.36 9.49
C SER A 105 -2.14 21.51 8.15
N GLN A 106 -1.62 22.68 7.79
CA GLN A 106 -0.66 22.74 6.68
C GLN A 106 0.71 22.42 7.27
N SER A 107 1.27 21.28 6.86
CA SER A 107 2.55 20.71 7.29
C SER A 107 3.75 21.55 6.85
N ALA A 108 3.80 22.81 7.24
CA ALA A 108 5.09 23.41 7.53
C ALA A 108 5.53 22.80 8.86
N TYR A 109 6.69 22.16 8.85
CA TYR A 109 7.34 21.59 10.02
C TYR A 109 7.58 22.72 11.04
N ASN A 110 6.61 22.99 11.92
CA ASN A 110 6.76 23.95 12.99
C ASN A 110 7.63 23.28 14.07
N PRO A 111 8.83 23.79 14.38
CA PRO A 111 9.64 23.25 15.48
C PRO A 111 8.92 23.32 16.85
N PHE A 112 7.80 24.06 16.93
CA PHE A 112 6.95 24.21 18.11
C PHE A 112 5.54 23.64 17.91
N SER A 113 5.33 22.67 17.00
CA SER A 113 4.04 21.99 16.87
C SER A 113 3.57 21.44 18.22
N PRO A 114 2.32 21.68 18.64
CA PRO A 114 1.80 21.29 19.96
C PRO A 114 1.69 19.76 20.14
N TYR A 115 2.03 18.95 19.15
CA TYR A 115 2.13 17.50 19.29
C TYR A 115 3.57 17.02 19.59
N MET A 116 4.53 17.95 19.71
CA MET A 116 5.95 17.69 20.00
C MET A 116 6.38 18.23 21.38
N TYR A 117 5.47 18.33 22.35
CA TYR A 117 5.78 18.88 23.68
C TYR A 117 6.92 18.18 24.47
N PHE A 118 7.49 17.06 24.00
CA PHE A 118 8.59 16.39 24.70
C PHE A 118 9.64 15.77 23.78
N SER A 119 10.24 16.56 22.89
CA SER A 119 11.61 16.25 22.46
C SER A 119 12.41 17.50 22.12
N PRO A 120 13.31 17.94 23.02
CA PRO A 120 14.50 18.67 22.60
C PRO A 120 15.41 17.86 21.63
N HIS A 121 15.03 16.63 21.25
CA HIS A 121 15.83 15.68 20.48
C HIS A 121 15.60 15.71 18.96
N GLY A 122 14.76 16.59 18.40
CA GLY A 122 14.75 16.86 16.95
C GLY A 122 16.11 17.34 16.41
N LEU A 123 17.05 17.63 17.32
CA LEU A 123 18.42 18.06 17.06
C LEU A 123 19.42 16.90 16.90
N HIS A 124 19.01 15.66 17.21
CA HIS A 124 19.82 14.44 17.13
C HIS A 124 18.97 13.30 16.56
N THR A 125 18.79 13.29 15.24
CA THR A 125 18.16 12.16 14.52
C THR A 125 19.13 11.61 13.48
N ILE A 126 18.71 10.66 12.67
CA ILE A 126 19.55 10.08 11.62
C ILE A 126 19.74 11.07 10.46
N THR A 127 20.79 10.86 9.67
CA THR A 127 20.99 11.58 8.41
C THR A 127 20.00 11.12 7.33
N GLU A 128 19.84 11.93 6.27
CA GLU A 128 19.06 11.50 5.10
C GLU A 128 19.71 10.29 4.42
N GLU A 129 21.04 10.23 4.36
CA GLU A 129 21.77 9.08 3.80
C GLU A 129 21.48 7.79 4.58
N GLU A 130 21.50 7.82 5.91
CA GLU A 130 21.15 6.66 6.74
C GLU A 130 19.72 6.19 6.49
N ARG A 131 18.79 7.13 6.28
CA ARG A 131 17.41 6.81 5.97
C ARG A 131 17.28 6.17 4.58
N LEU A 132 17.93 6.72 3.57
CA LEU A 132 17.92 6.16 2.21
C LEU A 132 18.59 4.78 2.16
N ALA A 133 19.68 4.58 2.89
CA ALA A 133 20.30 3.28 3.05
C ALA A 133 19.32 2.26 3.68
N ALA A 134 18.56 2.68 4.70
CA ALA A 134 17.53 1.83 5.31
C ALA A 134 16.37 1.52 4.37
N VAL A 135 15.92 2.48 3.55
CA VAL A 135 14.91 2.25 2.49
C VAL A 135 15.39 1.19 1.51
N ARG A 136 16.63 1.31 1.03
CA ARG A 136 17.22 0.36 0.08
C ARG A 136 17.41 -1.03 0.69
N ALA A 137 17.52 -1.13 2.01
CA ALA A 137 17.61 -2.38 2.75
C ALA A 137 16.25 -3.05 3.04
N LEU A 138 15.11 -2.39 2.74
CA LEU A 138 13.80 -3.00 2.92
C LEU A 138 13.66 -4.26 2.06
N PRO A 139 13.04 -5.35 2.54
CA PRO A 139 12.94 -6.60 1.79
C PRO A 139 12.31 -6.43 0.40
N THR A 140 11.29 -5.57 0.27
CA THR A 140 10.58 -5.29 -0.99
C THR A 140 11.47 -4.63 -2.05
N VAL A 141 12.54 -3.94 -1.63
CA VAL A 141 13.53 -3.26 -2.48
C VAL A 141 14.78 -4.10 -2.66
N ALA A 142 15.37 -4.58 -1.56
CA ALA A 142 16.66 -5.27 -1.54
C ALA A 142 16.62 -6.69 -2.11
N LYS A 143 15.45 -7.36 -2.04
CA LYS A 143 15.30 -8.75 -2.48
C LYS A 143 14.44 -8.82 -3.73
N GLU A 144 14.92 -9.57 -4.70
CA GLU A 144 14.16 -9.82 -5.93
C GLU A 144 13.07 -10.88 -5.75
N ARG A 145 13.25 -11.80 -4.81
CA ARG A 145 12.30 -12.90 -4.56
C ARG A 145 12.22 -13.19 -3.07
N PHE A 146 10.99 -13.41 -2.59
CA PHE A 146 10.72 -14.04 -1.30
C PHE A 146 9.24 -14.41 -1.18
N THR A 147 8.94 -15.36 -0.31
CA THR A 147 7.60 -15.65 0.16
C THR A 147 7.60 -15.64 1.68
N HIS A 148 6.89 -14.71 2.31
CA HIS A 148 6.79 -14.58 3.76
C HIS A 148 5.35 -14.76 4.22
N TYR A 149 5.15 -15.69 5.14
CA TYR A 149 3.84 -16.02 5.68
C TYR A 149 3.80 -15.71 7.17
N VAL A 150 2.74 -15.03 7.61
CA VAL A 150 2.50 -14.68 9.01
C VAL A 150 1.10 -15.12 9.39
N HIS A 151 0.98 -15.75 10.54
CA HIS A 151 -0.28 -16.17 11.14
C HIS A 151 -0.40 -15.58 12.55
N SER A 152 -1.52 -14.91 12.81
CA SER A 152 -1.92 -14.48 14.15
C SER A 152 -2.98 -15.44 14.67
N ALA A 153 -2.62 -16.21 15.71
CA ALA A 153 -3.56 -17.09 16.40
C ALA A 153 -4.73 -16.32 17.02
N TRP A 154 -4.56 -15.04 17.31
CA TRP A 154 -5.64 -14.16 17.73
C TRP A 154 -6.42 -13.73 16.48
N GLY A 155 -7.56 -14.39 16.25
CA GLY A 155 -8.50 -14.06 15.17
C GLY A 155 -8.39 -14.91 13.90
N ASP A 156 -7.53 -15.93 13.87
CA ASP A 156 -7.28 -16.76 12.67
C ASP A 156 -6.89 -15.88 11.48
N ASP A 157 -5.97 -14.94 11.70
CA ASP A 157 -5.58 -13.93 10.73
C ASP A 157 -4.31 -14.38 10.00
N HIS A 158 -4.41 -14.49 8.67
CA HIS A 158 -3.31 -14.94 7.82
C HIS A 158 -2.89 -13.89 6.82
N TYR A 159 -1.57 -13.73 6.66
CA TYR A 159 -0.95 -12.74 5.81
C TYR A 159 0.14 -13.39 4.99
N LEU A 160 0.15 -13.11 3.70
CA LEU A 160 1.15 -13.58 2.76
C LEU A 160 1.72 -12.39 2.00
N PHE A 161 3.04 -12.28 2.05
CA PHE A 161 3.82 -11.28 1.34
C PHE A 161 4.67 -12.02 0.32
N ALA A 162 4.46 -11.73 -0.96
CA ALA A 162 5.12 -12.42 -2.05
C ALA A 162 5.82 -11.43 -2.96
N ARG A 163 7.11 -11.64 -3.17
CA ARG A 163 7.93 -10.92 -4.13
C ARG A 163 8.43 -11.91 -5.18
N ARG A 164 8.25 -11.55 -6.43
CA ARG A 164 8.86 -12.17 -7.62
C ARG A 164 9.54 -11.06 -8.42
N SER A 165 10.35 -11.41 -9.43
CA SER A 165 10.98 -10.37 -10.25
C SER A 165 9.89 -9.46 -10.83
N GLY A 166 10.04 -8.15 -10.73
CA GLY A 166 9.05 -7.20 -11.26
C GLY A 166 7.68 -7.11 -10.55
N VAL A 167 7.40 -7.87 -9.47
CA VAL A 167 6.12 -7.74 -8.76
C VAL A 167 6.19 -8.11 -7.27
N TYR A 168 5.51 -7.31 -6.46
CA TYR A 168 5.23 -7.56 -5.06
C TYR A 168 3.72 -7.54 -4.82
N ALA A 169 3.20 -8.52 -4.08
CA ALA A 169 1.80 -8.56 -3.71
C ALA A 169 1.58 -9.03 -2.28
N THR A 170 0.46 -8.59 -1.70
CA THR A 170 -0.01 -9.02 -0.38
C THR A 170 -1.38 -9.66 -0.46
N LEU A 171 -1.58 -10.74 0.28
CA LEU A 171 -2.82 -11.51 0.33
C LEU A 171 -3.19 -11.82 1.78
N HIS A 172 -4.48 -11.68 2.10
CA HIS A 172 -5.01 -11.90 3.45
C HIS A 172 -6.19 -12.85 3.44
N TRP A 173 -6.24 -13.77 4.41
CA TRP A 173 -7.35 -14.70 4.59
C TRP A 173 -7.64 -15.00 6.06
N GLY A 174 -8.55 -15.94 6.30
CA GLY A 174 -9.09 -16.26 7.62
C GLY A 174 -10.39 -15.53 7.94
N GLN A 175 -10.67 -15.36 9.23
CA GLN A 175 -11.93 -14.75 9.69
C GLN A 175 -11.83 -13.22 9.75
N PRO A 176 -12.66 -12.45 9.02
CA PRO A 176 -12.68 -11.00 9.13
C PRO A 176 -13.26 -10.56 10.46
N ASN A 177 -12.72 -9.47 11.02
CA ASN A 177 -13.39 -8.71 12.07
C ASN A 177 -14.17 -7.51 11.51
N HIS A 178 -14.70 -6.67 12.39
CA HIS A 178 -15.51 -5.51 12.00
C HIS A 178 -14.83 -4.57 11.00
N ASN A 179 -13.50 -4.49 11.00
CA ASN A 179 -12.76 -3.51 10.21
C ASN A 179 -11.94 -4.13 9.08
N GLN A 180 -11.50 -5.38 9.15
CA GLN A 180 -10.61 -5.99 8.16
C GLN A 180 -11.36 -6.63 6.99
N GLY A 181 -10.83 -6.48 5.77
CA GLY A 181 -11.20 -7.31 4.63
C GLY A 181 -10.24 -8.49 4.45
N LYS A 182 -10.66 -9.48 3.64
CA LYS A 182 -9.88 -10.68 3.30
C LYS A 182 -9.80 -10.80 1.80
N GLU A 183 -8.65 -10.44 1.24
CA GLU A 183 -8.37 -10.49 -0.20
C GLU A 183 -6.94 -10.04 -0.51
N VAL A 184 -6.64 -9.72 -1.77
CA VAL A 184 -5.46 -8.96 -2.16
C VAL A 184 -5.47 -7.57 -1.52
N GLY A 185 -4.42 -7.28 -0.76
CA GLY A 185 -4.25 -6.00 -0.07
C GLY A 185 -3.59 -4.94 -0.94
N LEU A 186 -2.48 -5.30 -1.59
CA LEU A 186 -1.63 -4.38 -2.32
C LEU A 186 -0.89 -5.12 -3.45
N VAL A 187 -0.71 -4.44 -4.59
CA VAL A 187 0.22 -4.85 -5.66
C VAL A 187 1.14 -3.67 -5.99
N TRP A 188 2.44 -3.91 -5.92
CA TRP A 188 3.51 -2.95 -6.18
C TRP A 188 4.48 -3.51 -7.21
N LEU A 189 4.87 -2.66 -8.16
CA LEU A 189 5.73 -3.01 -9.26
C LEU A 189 7.06 -2.25 -9.10
N PRO A 190 8.21 -2.93 -8.89
CA PRO A 190 9.51 -2.27 -8.82
C PRO A 190 9.73 -1.36 -10.03
N GLY A 191 10.19 -0.12 -9.80
CA GLY A 191 10.39 0.87 -10.87
C GLY A 191 9.14 1.64 -11.30
N PHE A 192 7.93 1.15 -11.02
CA PHE A 192 6.66 1.86 -11.26
C PHE A 192 6.00 2.37 -9.97
N GLY A 193 6.07 1.62 -8.87
CA GLY A 193 5.42 1.95 -7.59
C GLY A 193 4.12 1.17 -7.36
N THR A 194 3.25 1.66 -6.46
CA THR A 194 1.97 0.99 -6.19
C THR A 194 1.03 1.12 -7.39
N LEU A 195 0.35 0.02 -7.72
CA LEU A 195 -0.69 -0.02 -8.75
C LEU A 195 -2.05 -0.40 -8.16
N LEU A 196 -2.11 -1.38 -7.26
CA LEU A 196 -3.33 -1.79 -6.56
C LEU A 196 -3.18 -1.55 -5.06
N ARG A 197 -4.19 -0.93 -4.45
CA ARG A 197 -4.27 -0.80 -2.99
C ARG A 197 -5.71 -0.89 -2.50
N SER A 198 -6.02 -2.01 -1.86
CA SER A 198 -7.32 -2.28 -1.25
C SER A 198 -7.49 -1.57 0.10
N TYR A 199 -8.72 -1.58 0.61
CA TYR A 199 -9.13 -0.82 1.78
C TYR A 199 -9.98 -1.67 2.73
N ASN A 200 -9.73 -1.55 4.02
CA ASN A 200 -10.32 -2.38 5.07
C ASN A 200 -11.77 -2.02 5.41
N ASN A 201 -12.09 -0.73 5.48
CA ASN A 201 -13.30 -0.29 6.19
C ASN A 201 -14.40 0.29 5.29
N ARG A 202 -14.33 0.08 3.96
CA ARG A 202 -15.38 0.55 3.04
C ARG A 202 -15.44 -0.34 1.80
N LEU A 203 -16.57 -1.05 1.64
CA LEU A 203 -16.82 -1.96 0.52
C LEU A 203 -16.50 -1.34 -0.82
N ASP A 204 -16.97 -0.11 -1.06
CA ASP A 204 -16.81 0.56 -2.34
C ASP A 204 -15.35 0.91 -2.67
N TRP A 205 -14.42 0.77 -1.71
CA TRP A 205 -13.00 1.10 -1.86
C TRP A 205 -12.10 -0.14 -1.86
N ALA A 206 -12.69 -1.34 -1.68
CA ALA A 206 -11.96 -2.58 -1.54
C ALA A 206 -11.84 -3.33 -2.88
N ALA A 207 -10.78 -4.14 -2.99
CA ALA A 207 -10.73 -5.24 -3.93
C ALA A 207 -11.77 -6.28 -3.49
N CYS A 208 -12.75 -6.57 -4.36
CA CYS A 208 -13.77 -7.58 -4.12
C CYS A 208 -14.57 -7.92 -5.38
N THR A 209 -15.21 -9.08 -5.38
CA THR A 209 -16.24 -9.43 -6.35
C THR A 209 -17.62 -9.21 -5.74
N ARG A 210 -18.50 -8.50 -6.43
CA ARG A 210 -19.90 -8.26 -6.02
C ARG A 210 -20.87 -9.10 -6.83
N VAL A 211 -21.91 -9.59 -6.18
CA VAL A 211 -23.07 -10.26 -6.79
C VAL A 211 -24.33 -9.59 -6.26
N GLY A 212 -24.92 -8.67 -7.04
CA GLY A 212 -26.01 -7.83 -6.57
C GLY A 212 -25.61 -6.99 -5.34
N LYS A 213 -26.22 -7.27 -4.18
CA LYS A 213 -25.96 -6.57 -2.91
C LYS A 213 -24.92 -7.26 -2.02
N THR A 214 -24.46 -8.46 -2.37
CA THR A 214 -23.45 -9.21 -1.62
C THR A 214 -22.08 -9.12 -2.28
N SER A 215 -21.02 -9.49 -1.56
CA SER A 215 -19.64 -9.40 -2.06
C SER A 215 -18.68 -10.29 -1.30
N THR A 216 -17.51 -10.58 -1.90
CA THR A 216 -16.38 -11.26 -1.24
C THR A 216 -15.72 -10.43 -0.13
N PHE A 217 -15.93 -9.11 -0.14
CA PHE A 217 -15.42 -8.23 0.91
C PHE A 217 -15.90 -8.66 2.30
N LYS A 218 -14.96 -8.82 3.22
CA LYS A 218 -15.20 -9.33 4.59
C LYS A 218 -15.94 -10.67 4.63
N GLN A 219 -15.76 -11.51 3.62
CA GLN A 219 -16.10 -12.93 3.72
C GLN A 219 -14.93 -13.70 4.32
N THR A 220 -15.24 -14.73 5.10
CA THR A 220 -14.22 -15.67 5.59
C THR A 220 -13.62 -16.44 4.42
N ILE A 221 -12.29 -16.53 4.39
CA ILE A 221 -11.56 -17.42 3.50
C ILE A 221 -10.91 -18.48 4.38
N ALA A 222 -11.58 -19.62 4.53
CA ALA A 222 -11.06 -20.75 5.30
C ALA A 222 -10.22 -21.65 4.38
N ASN A 223 -8.99 -21.97 4.80
CA ASN A 223 -8.09 -22.92 4.13
C ASN A 223 -8.02 -22.73 2.59
N PRO A 224 -7.55 -21.56 2.10
CA PRO A 224 -7.34 -21.40 0.67
C PRO A 224 -6.35 -22.46 0.16
N ASP A 225 -6.52 -22.88 -1.08
CA ASP A 225 -5.56 -23.76 -1.74
C ASP A 225 -4.33 -22.94 -2.13
N ILE A 226 -3.19 -23.25 -1.50
CA ILE A 226 -1.93 -22.53 -1.70
C ILE A 226 -0.96 -23.46 -2.45
N GLN A 227 -0.80 -23.19 -3.72
CA GLN A 227 0.22 -23.83 -4.56
C GLN A 227 1.51 -23.03 -4.43
N ARG A 228 2.34 -23.46 -3.48
CA ARG A 228 3.64 -22.88 -3.22
C ARG A 228 4.71 -23.72 -3.90
N GLY A 229 5.27 -23.22 -5.00
CA GLY A 229 6.56 -23.71 -5.47
C GLY A 229 7.70 -23.10 -4.63
N GLU A 230 8.95 -23.37 -5.03
CA GLU A 230 10.11 -22.65 -4.50
C GLU A 230 9.97 -21.13 -4.73
N ASP A 231 10.80 -20.30 -4.11
CA ASP A 231 10.76 -18.84 -4.35
C ASP A 231 11.02 -18.48 -5.83
N THR A 232 11.51 -19.43 -6.63
CA THR A 232 11.68 -19.38 -8.09
C THR A 232 10.40 -19.61 -8.88
N GLU A 233 9.39 -20.26 -8.33
CA GLU A 233 8.16 -20.62 -9.03
C GLU A 233 7.02 -19.62 -8.78
N PRO A 234 6.02 -19.55 -9.66
CA PRO A 234 4.78 -18.81 -9.40
C PRO A 234 4.11 -19.27 -8.10
N LEU A 235 3.61 -18.31 -7.34
CA LEU A 235 2.81 -18.58 -6.14
C LEU A 235 1.34 -18.37 -6.46
N THR A 236 0.52 -19.40 -6.33
CA THR A 236 -0.93 -19.29 -6.54
C THR A 236 -1.71 -19.55 -5.26
N VAL A 237 -2.64 -18.66 -4.93
CA VAL A 237 -3.59 -18.81 -3.82
C VAL A 237 -5.00 -18.81 -4.39
N THR A 238 -5.77 -19.86 -4.11
CA THR A 238 -7.15 -20.00 -4.56
C THR A 238 -8.12 -20.00 -3.38
N ALA A 239 -9.03 -19.04 -3.37
CA ALA A 239 -10.12 -18.94 -2.41
C ALA A 239 -11.47 -19.28 -3.05
N ARG A 240 -12.33 -19.95 -2.28
CA ARG A 240 -13.69 -20.27 -2.67
C ARG A 240 -14.67 -19.59 -1.72
N TYR A 241 -15.73 -19.02 -2.28
CA TYR A 241 -16.84 -18.38 -1.56
C TYR A 241 -18.14 -19.10 -1.94
N PRO A 242 -18.45 -20.25 -1.31
CA PRO A 242 -19.55 -21.11 -1.73
C PRO A 242 -20.91 -20.40 -1.67
N ASN A 243 -21.12 -19.55 -0.66
CA ASN A 243 -22.33 -18.75 -0.49
C ASN A 243 -22.58 -17.72 -1.61
N LEU A 244 -21.56 -17.41 -2.40
CA LEU A 244 -21.64 -16.48 -3.53
C LEU A 244 -21.44 -17.19 -4.88
N ALA A 245 -21.15 -18.49 -4.88
CA ALA A 245 -20.69 -19.25 -6.04
C ALA A 245 -19.48 -18.59 -6.75
N ILE A 246 -18.52 -18.06 -5.97
CA ILE A 246 -17.32 -17.38 -6.50
C ILE A 246 -16.08 -18.21 -6.17
N THR A 247 -15.17 -18.33 -7.14
CA THR A 247 -13.79 -18.77 -6.92
C THR A 247 -12.83 -17.70 -7.43
N LYS A 248 -11.82 -17.37 -6.63
CA LYS A 248 -10.76 -16.43 -7.00
C LYS A 248 -9.41 -17.10 -6.86
N SER A 249 -8.54 -16.91 -7.85
CA SER A 249 -7.15 -17.34 -7.80
C SER A 249 -6.24 -16.14 -8.04
N TRP A 250 -5.31 -15.90 -7.12
CA TRP A 250 -4.27 -14.89 -7.25
C TRP A 250 -2.94 -15.59 -7.51
N THR A 251 -2.28 -15.23 -8.60
CA THR A 251 -0.97 -15.76 -8.98
C THR A 251 0.06 -14.64 -8.99
N VAL A 252 1.16 -14.83 -8.26
CA VAL A 252 2.33 -13.94 -8.27
C VAL A 252 3.45 -14.66 -9.00
N ALA A 253 3.77 -14.19 -10.21
CA ALA A 253 4.81 -14.74 -11.09
C ALA A 253 5.82 -13.66 -11.46
N ASP A 254 6.88 -14.00 -12.18
CA ASP A 254 7.83 -12.99 -12.65
C ASP A 254 7.19 -12.03 -13.65
N GLY A 255 7.26 -10.74 -13.33
CA GLY A 255 6.71 -9.64 -14.09
C GLY A 255 5.20 -9.51 -14.06
N ASP A 256 4.48 -10.42 -13.39
CA ASP A 256 3.02 -10.53 -13.52
C ASP A 256 2.34 -10.88 -12.20
N PHE A 257 1.28 -10.14 -11.89
CA PHE A 257 0.26 -10.53 -10.94
C PHE A 257 -1.03 -10.83 -11.69
N ALA A 258 -1.50 -12.08 -11.61
CA ALA A 258 -2.74 -12.49 -12.25
C ALA A 258 -3.85 -12.72 -11.21
N LEU A 259 -5.05 -12.22 -11.49
CA LEU A 259 -6.27 -12.54 -10.79
C LEU A 259 -7.20 -13.28 -11.75
N ARG A 260 -7.59 -14.51 -11.42
CA ARG A 260 -8.68 -15.23 -12.09
C ARG A 260 -9.92 -15.23 -11.22
N VAL A 261 -11.07 -14.89 -11.80
CA VAL A 261 -12.36 -14.89 -11.12
C VAL A 261 -13.35 -15.74 -11.89
N ALA A 262 -13.91 -16.77 -11.25
CA ALA A 262 -15.09 -17.48 -11.71
C ALA A 262 -16.25 -17.08 -10.81
N ALA A 263 -17.33 -16.54 -11.40
CA ALA A 263 -18.47 -16.00 -10.68
C ALA A 263 -19.76 -16.10 -11.52
N PRO A 264 -20.95 -15.98 -10.91
CA PRO A 264 -22.22 -15.97 -11.66
C PRO A 264 -22.32 -14.80 -12.64
N ALA A 265 -23.19 -14.96 -13.64
CA ALA A 265 -23.48 -13.93 -14.64
C ALA A 265 -23.85 -12.58 -13.99
N GLY A 266 -23.26 -11.49 -14.49
CA GLY A 266 -23.55 -10.14 -13.99
C GLY A 266 -22.84 -9.76 -12.69
N ALA A 267 -21.96 -10.63 -12.16
CA ALA A 267 -21.04 -10.26 -11.10
C ALA A 267 -20.08 -9.13 -11.54
N VAL A 268 -19.58 -8.36 -10.58
CA VAL A 268 -18.70 -7.22 -10.83
C VAL A 268 -17.44 -7.33 -9.97
N GLU A 269 -16.28 -7.37 -10.60
CA GLU A 269 -14.99 -7.28 -9.91
C GLU A 269 -14.62 -5.82 -9.68
N GLN A 270 -14.25 -5.47 -8.44
CA GLN A 270 -13.74 -4.16 -8.06
C GLN A 270 -12.22 -4.22 -7.91
N ILE A 271 -11.50 -3.35 -8.61
CA ILE A 271 -10.03 -3.25 -8.58
C ILE A 271 -9.66 -1.83 -8.14
N PRO A 272 -9.11 -1.66 -6.92
CA PRO A 272 -8.72 -0.37 -6.38
C PRO A 272 -7.33 0.05 -6.89
N LEU A 273 -7.32 0.79 -7.99
CA LEU A 273 -6.11 1.30 -8.64
C LEU A 273 -5.61 2.57 -7.96
N TYR A 274 -4.35 2.59 -7.54
CA TYR A 274 -3.68 3.82 -7.09
C TYR A 274 -3.06 4.55 -8.29
N LEU A 275 -3.55 5.75 -8.55
CA LEU A 275 -3.07 6.61 -9.63
C LEU A 275 -2.47 7.88 -9.04
N ALA A 276 -1.20 8.16 -9.35
CA ALA A 276 -0.55 9.42 -9.00
C ALA A 276 -1.18 10.57 -9.80
N LYS A 277 -1.05 11.81 -9.30
CA LYS A 277 -1.61 12.99 -9.97
C LYS A 277 -1.13 13.18 -11.41
N ASP A 278 0.11 12.77 -11.69
CA ASP A 278 0.79 12.97 -12.96
C ASP A 278 0.77 11.71 -13.85
N ASP A 279 0.02 10.67 -13.46
CA ASP A 279 -0.11 9.46 -14.26
C ASP A 279 -0.91 9.75 -15.54
N ALA A 280 -0.37 9.31 -16.69
CA ALA A 280 -1.10 9.32 -17.95
C ALA A 280 -1.77 7.95 -18.16
N LEU A 281 -3.08 7.96 -18.42
CA LEU A 281 -3.83 6.74 -18.68
C LEU A 281 -4.05 6.56 -20.17
N LEU A 282 -3.79 5.35 -20.64
CA LEU A 282 -3.97 4.95 -22.03
C LEU A 282 -4.85 3.70 -22.06
N LEU A 283 -6.04 3.80 -22.66
CA LEU A 283 -6.86 2.64 -22.97
C LEU A 283 -6.57 2.23 -24.42
N ASP A 284 -6.00 1.05 -24.62
CA ASP A 284 -5.56 0.55 -25.93
C ASP A 284 -4.70 1.57 -26.71
N GLY A 285 -3.79 2.25 -26.00
CA GLY A 285 -2.89 3.25 -26.56
C GLY A 285 -3.50 4.63 -26.78
N LYS A 286 -4.78 4.85 -26.47
CA LYS A 286 -5.43 6.17 -26.56
C LYS A 286 -5.59 6.82 -25.20
N PRO A 287 -5.42 8.16 -25.06
CA PRO A 287 -5.65 8.86 -23.80
C PRO A 287 -7.01 8.52 -23.19
N PHE A 288 -7.02 8.22 -21.90
CA PHE A 288 -8.21 7.88 -21.12
C PHE A 288 -8.38 8.82 -19.93
N VAL A 289 -9.63 9.23 -19.66
CA VAL A 289 -9.97 10.11 -18.54
C VAL A 289 -10.91 9.37 -17.57
N PRO A 290 -10.58 9.28 -16.27
CA PRO A 290 -11.46 8.67 -15.28
C PRO A 290 -12.86 9.30 -15.26
N GLY A 291 -13.90 8.48 -15.02
CA GLY A 291 -15.29 8.94 -14.92
C GLY A 291 -16.14 8.79 -16.19
N GLN A 292 -15.53 8.47 -17.33
CA GLN A 292 -16.28 8.04 -18.52
C GLN A 292 -16.49 6.51 -18.49
N PRO A 293 -17.72 6.01 -18.68
CA PRO A 293 -17.96 4.57 -18.79
C PRO A 293 -17.22 4.03 -20.02
N ILE A 294 -16.49 2.94 -19.85
CA ILE A 294 -15.81 2.24 -20.94
C ILE A 294 -16.69 1.07 -21.33
N ILE A 295 -17.46 1.25 -22.39
CA ILE A 295 -18.16 0.17 -23.08
C ILE A 295 -17.28 -0.18 -24.27
N GLY A 296 -16.33 -1.09 -24.07
CA GLY A 296 -15.30 -1.39 -25.07
C GLY A 296 -14.93 -2.86 -25.08
N SER A 297 -14.75 -3.42 -26.28
CA SER A 297 -14.43 -4.83 -26.50
C SER A 297 -12.96 -5.20 -26.23
N LYS A 298 -12.21 -4.38 -25.49
CA LYS A 298 -10.74 -4.39 -25.52
C LYS A 298 -10.08 -4.46 -24.15
N ARG A 299 -8.79 -4.81 -24.19
CA ARG A 299 -8.13 -5.67 -23.21
C ARG A 299 -7.14 -4.96 -22.32
N VAL A 300 -6.65 -3.75 -22.62
CA VAL A 300 -5.48 -3.20 -21.89
C VAL A 300 -5.65 -1.74 -21.47
N LEU A 301 -5.63 -1.51 -20.16
CA LEU A 301 -5.44 -0.19 -19.55
C LEU A 301 -3.96 -0.05 -19.17
N ARG A 302 -3.26 0.89 -19.79
CA ARG A 302 -1.87 1.24 -19.46
C ARG A 302 -1.82 2.51 -18.63
N VAL A 303 -1.02 2.50 -17.57
CA VAL A 303 -0.72 3.64 -16.71
C VAL A 303 0.74 3.99 -16.91
N ARG A 304 1.04 5.23 -17.33
CA ARG A 304 2.41 5.72 -17.47
C ARG A 304 2.71 6.71 -16.35
N ARG A 305 3.78 6.46 -15.60
CA ARG A 305 4.27 7.27 -14.48
C ARG A 305 5.72 7.67 -14.73
N GLY A 306 5.94 8.90 -15.19
CA GLY A 306 7.26 9.34 -15.64
C GLY A 306 7.77 8.45 -16.76
N HIS A 307 8.88 7.75 -16.52
CA HIS A 307 9.50 6.81 -17.47
C HIS A 307 9.02 5.36 -17.34
N ALA A 308 8.24 5.03 -16.31
CA ALA A 308 7.76 3.68 -16.08
C ALA A 308 6.32 3.52 -16.58
N SER A 309 5.97 2.30 -17.00
CA SER A 309 4.61 1.96 -17.41
C SER A 309 4.15 0.67 -16.73
N ALA A 310 2.87 0.62 -16.40
CA ALA A 310 2.20 -0.59 -15.95
C ALA A 310 0.97 -0.86 -16.81
N GLU A 311 0.62 -2.14 -16.96
CA GLU A 311 -0.55 -2.58 -17.69
C GLU A 311 -1.48 -3.37 -16.78
N LEU A 312 -2.77 -3.11 -16.95
CA LEU A 312 -3.86 -3.96 -16.53
C LEU A 312 -4.46 -4.58 -17.79
N ALA A 313 -4.29 -5.88 -17.98
CA ALA A 313 -4.76 -6.62 -19.15
C ALA A 313 -5.86 -7.65 -18.81
N PHE A 314 -6.83 -7.81 -19.71
CA PHE A 314 -7.93 -8.77 -19.62
C PHE A 314 -7.78 -9.85 -20.69
N ASP A 315 -8.06 -11.10 -20.34
CA ASP A 315 -7.99 -12.22 -21.30
C ASP A 315 -9.13 -12.22 -22.33
N GLN A 316 -10.19 -11.45 -22.08
CA GLN A 316 -11.35 -11.32 -22.98
C GLN A 316 -11.96 -9.91 -22.92
N PRO A 317 -12.88 -9.57 -23.84
CA PRO A 317 -13.62 -8.30 -23.81
C PRO A 317 -14.42 -8.12 -22.51
N VAL A 318 -14.37 -6.91 -21.93
CA VAL A 318 -15.07 -6.60 -20.67
C VAL A 318 -15.69 -5.21 -20.68
N GLU A 319 -16.82 -5.05 -19.99
CA GLU A 319 -17.40 -3.74 -19.69
C GLU A 319 -16.76 -3.21 -18.41
N VAL A 320 -16.18 -2.00 -18.46
CA VAL A 320 -15.51 -1.42 -17.29
C VAL A 320 -15.94 0.01 -17.00
N THR A 321 -15.98 0.38 -15.73
CA THR A 321 -16.18 1.76 -15.29
C THR A 321 -15.12 2.12 -14.27
N MET A 322 -14.64 3.35 -14.27
CA MET A 322 -13.62 3.79 -13.32
C MET A 322 -14.01 5.08 -12.63
N GLN A 323 -13.96 5.08 -11.30
CA GLN A 323 -14.38 6.22 -10.48
C GLN A 323 -13.36 6.53 -9.40
N ARG A 324 -12.98 7.80 -9.25
CA ARG A 324 -12.17 8.27 -8.11
C ARG A 324 -12.96 8.13 -6.81
N VAL A 325 -12.33 7.57 -5.78
CA VAL A 325 -12.99 7.33 -4.49
C VAL A 325 -12.40 8.10 -3.31
N TYR A 326 -11.08 8.22 -3.20
CA TYR A 326 -10.43 9.01 -2.15
C TYR A 326 -9.02 9.46 -2.57
N GLY A 327 -8.55 10.56 -1.98
CA GLY A 327 -7.18 11.04 -2.15
C GLY A 327 -6.22 10.29 -1.22
N LEU A 328 -5.02 10.00 -1.71
CA LEU A 328 -4.00 9.27 -0.97
C LEU A 328 -2.63 9.76 -1.41
N ALA A 329 -1.81 10.23 -0.47
CA ALA A 329 -0.45 10.68 -0.79
C ALA A 329 -0.40 11.62 -2.01
N ARG A 330 0.48 11.33 -2.96
CA ARG A 330 0.65 12.10 -4.20
C ARG A 330 -0.39 11.80 -5.28
N GLY A 331 -1.45 11.06 -4.95
CA GLY A 331 -2.41 10.54 -5.91
C GLY A 331 -3.81 10.35 -5.33
N ALA A 332 -4.54 9.42 -5.94
CA ALA A 332 -5.86 9.02 -5.52
C ALA A 332 -6.11 7.56 -5.88
N VAL A 333 -6.94 6.90 -5.08
CA VAL A 333 -7.44 5.58 -5.44
C VAL A 333 -8.69 5.74 -6.30
N HIS A 334 -8.71 4.97 -7.38
CA HIS A 334 -9.80 4.85 -8.34
C HIS A 334 -10.27 3.40 -8.33
N ILE A 335 -11.57 3.20 -8.37
CA ILE A 335 -12.16 1.86 -8.40
C ILE A 335 -12.54 1.57 -9.83
N LEU A 336 -11.80 0.65 -10.44
CA LEU A 336 -12.16 0.05 -11.70
C LEU A 336 -13.13 -1.10 -11.43
N ARG A 337 -14.36 -0.98 -11.91
CA ARG A 337 -15.38 -2.02 -11.83
C ARG A 337 -15.44 -2.73 -13.17
N VAL A 338 -15.28 -4.04 -13.15
CA VAL A 338 -15.25 -4.90 -14.33
C VAL A 338 -16.42 -5.85 -14.27
N ARG A 339 -17.32 -5.78 -15.25
CA ARG A 339 -18.42 -6.74 -15.35
C ARG A 339 -17.86 -8.08 -15.81
N LEU A 340 -18.12 -9.12 -15.03
CA LEU A 340 -17.61 -10.46 -15.29
C LEU A 340 -18.48 -11.18 -16.33
N PRO A 341 -17.86 -11.81 -17.35
CA PRO A 341 -18.56 -12.72 -18.26
C PRO A 341 -18.85 -14.06 -17.58
N GLU A 342 -19.78 -14.83 -18.14
CA GLU A 342 -20.19 -16.14 -17.59
C GLU A 342 -19.05 -17.16 -17.52
N SER A 343 -18.08 -17.07 -18.43
CA SER A 343 -16.88 -17.91 -18.49
C SER A 343 -15.86 -17.63 -17.38
N GLY A 344 -16.07 -16.60 -16.55
CA GLY A 344 -15.05 -16.05 -15.66
C GLY A 344 -14.02 -15.20 -16.41
N LEU A 345 -13.10 -14.56 -15.69
CA LEU A 345 -12.16 -13.56 -16.23
C LEU A 345 -10.77 -13.74 -15.63
N ALA A 346 -9.72 -13.62 -16.46
CA ALA A 346 -8.36 -13.40 -16.00
C ALA A 346 -7.94 -11.93 -16.21
N ILE A 347 -7.32 -11.37 -15.17
CA ILE A 347 -6.83 -9.99 -15.11
C ILE A 347 -5.35 -10.06 -14.78
N HIS A 348 -4.51 -9.38 -15.56
CA HIS A 348 -3.06 -9.36 -15.40
C HIS A 348 -2.59 -7.94 -15.06
N LEU A 349 -1.76 -7.80 -14.04
CA LEU A 349 -1.11 -6.55 -13.63
C LEU A 349 0.41 -6.72 -13.76
N ARG A 350 1.03 -5.95 -14.65
CA ARG A 350 2.46 -6.09 -14.99
C ARG A 350 3.13 -4.77 -15.26
N SER A 351 4.45 -4.71 -15.03
CA SER A 351 5.27 -3.61 -15.54
C SER A 351 5.55 -3.84 -17.03
N VAL A 352 5.58 -2.78 -17.82
CA VAL A 352 6.02 -2.84 -19.22
C VAL A 352 7.11 -1.80 -19.50
N PRO A 353 8.05 -2.10 -20.44
CA PRO A 353 9.10 -1.17 -20.83
C PRO A 353 8.59 0.18 -21.34
#